data_AF-A0A2W0HNQ8-F1
#
_entry.id   AF-A0A2W0HNQ8-F1
#
_cell.length_a   1.000
_cell.length_b   1.000
_cell.length_c   1.000
_cell.angle_alpha   90.00
_cell.angle_beta   90.00
_cell.angle_gamma   90.00
#
_symmetry.space_group_name_H-M   'P 1'
#
loop_
_entity.id
_entity.type
_entity.pdbx_description
1 polymer ?
#
loop_
_entity_poly.entity_id
_entity_poly.type
_entity_poly.pdbx_seq_one_letter_code
_entity_poly.pdbx_strand_id
1 'polypeptide(L)'
;MKTRDSLYISPMAGYEPEIGRWLWSMSDVRRSLKEKLSDVPDELLDQREGKGHSIGTLLYHIAIVEAGWFYGEVKQTDFDPDIKRLFPEDGWSDGKLTHVGGERLEAHFHRLNQVRNVFFDHFRTMTVEDWRRPRTLEDYDVTPEWVVYHLIEHEAHHRGQIFSLLKELRK
;
A
#
# COMPACT_ATOMS: atom_id res chain seq x y z
N MET A 1 -4.55 34.08 -15.08
CA MET A 1 -3.21 33.49 -15.19
C MET A 1 -3.30 32.06 -14.67
N LYS A 2 -3.08 31.03 -15.48
CA LYS A 2 -3.03 29.65 -14.95
C LYS A 2 -1.79 29.55 -14.05
N THR A 3 -1.99 29.25 -12.78
CA THR A 3 -0.91 28.82 -11.89
C THR A 3 -0.26 27.58 -12.49
N ARG A 4 1.08 27.56 -12.54
CA ARG A 4 1.84 26.39 -12.99
C ARG A 4 1.93 25.42 -11.82
N ASP A 5 1.64 24.16 -12.07
CA ASP A 5 1.89 23.11 -11.09
C ASP A 5 3.39 22.81 -11.03
N SER A 6 3.90 22.63 -9.82
CA SER A 6 5.29 22.29 -9.53
C SER A 6 5.38 20.80 -9.17
N LEU A 7 6.09 20.01 -9.98
CA LEU A 7 6.30 18.58 -9.77
C LEU A 7 7.69 18.34 -9.16
N TYR A 8 7.79 18.39 -7.83
CA TYR A 8 9.05 18.20 -7.11
C TYR A 8 8.95 17.11 -6.04
N ILE A 9 9.99 16.29 -5.95
CA ILE A 9 10.17 15.38 -4.81
C ILE A 9 10.89 16.16 -3.71
N SER A 10 10.25 16.27 -2.55
CA SER A 10 10.85 16.85 -1.34
C SER A 10 10.88 15.78 -0.24
N PRO A 11 11.98 15.63 0.50
CA PRO A 11 12.03 14.69 1.61
C PRO A 11 10.93 15.03 2.62
N MET A 12 10.21 14.01 3.09
CA MET A 12 9.24 14.20 4.15
C MET A 12 9.92 14.74 5.42
N ALA A 13 9.32 15.73 6.06
CA ALA A 13 9.86 16.31 7.28
C ALA A 13 9.86 15.29 8.44
N GLY A 14 10.92 15.29 9.24
CA GLY A 14 11.06 14.37 10.37
C GLY A 14 11.61 12.98 10.01
N TYR A 15 12.11 12.81 8.79
CA TYR A 15 12.79 11.60 8.33
C TYR A 15 14.22 11.92 7.91
N GLU A 16 15.06 10.90 7.84
CA GLU A 16 16.34 10.98 7.15
C GLU A 16 16.09 11.38 5.67
N PRO A 17 16.80 12.38 5.10
CA PRO A 17 16.49 12.94 3.77
C PRO A 17 16.42 11.96 2.60
N GLU A 18 17.25 10.92 2.57
CA GLU A 18 17.20 9.90 1.52
C GLU A 18 15.95 9.05 1.66
N ILE A 19 15.72 8.49 2.85
CA ILE A 19 14.54 7.68 3.16
C ILE A 19 13.25 8.49 2.92
N GLY A 20 13.23 9.75 3.36
CA GLY A 20 12.10 10.65 3.23
C GLY A 20 11.67 10.93 1.78
N ARG A 21 12.57 10.82 0.80
CA ARG A 21 12.23 10.95 -0.64
C ARG A 21 11.52 9.70 -1.18
N TRP A 22 11.92 8.53 -0.72
CA TRP A 22 11.25 7.28 -1.05
C TRP A 22 9.85 7.23 -0.43
N LEU A 23 9.72 7.60 0.84
CA LEU A 23 8.41 7.69 1.52
C LEU A 23 7.50 8.76 0.90
N TRP A 24 8.08 9.86 0.40
CA TRP A 24 7.32 10.84 -0.38
C TRP A 24 6.73 10.20 -1.65
N SER A 25 7.53 9.42 -2.38
CA SER A 25 7.09 8.72 -3.59
C SER A 25 5.98 7.70 -3.29
N MET A 26 6.12 6.95 -2.19
CA MET A 26 5.10 6.02 -1.70
C MET A 26 3.80 6.75 -1.30
N SER A 27 3.91 7.95 -0.73
CA SER A 27 2.75 8.80 -0.40
C SER A 27 2.05 9.31 -1.65
N ASP A 28 2.80 9.68 -2.69
CA ASP A 28 2.23 10.20 -3.93
C ASP A 28 1.40 9.13 -4.68
N VAL A 29 1.90 7.89 -4.75
CA VAL A 29 1.15 6.76 -5.30
C VAL A 29 -0.18 6.57 -4.56
N ARG A 30 -0.14 6.48 -3.23
CA ARG A 30 -1.35 6.33 -2.38
C ARG A 30 -2.31 7.49 -2.51
N ARG A 31 -1.80 8.73 -2.56
CA ARG A 31 -2.59 9.95 -2.75
C ARG A 31 -3.39 9.88 -4.04
N SER A 32 -2.72 9.63 -5.16
CA SER A 32 -3.37 9.56 -6.48
C SER A 32 -4.42 8.44 -6.56
N LEU A 33 -4.15 7.29 -5.93
CA LEU A 33 -5.13 6.19 -5.81
C LEU A 33 -6.38 6.66 -5.07
N LYS A 34 -6.21 7.25 -3.88
CA LYS A 34 -7.34 7.71 -3.06
C LYS A 34 -8.11 8.85 -3.71
N GLU A 35 -7.43 9.81 -4.32
CA GLU A 35 -8.07 10.92 -5.06
C GLU A 35 -8.97 10.38 -6.17
N LYS A 36 -8.46 9.44 -6.98
CA LYS A 36 -9.22 8.85 -8.09
C LYS A 36 -10.44 8.04 -7.65
N LEU A 37 -10.37 7.45 -6.45
CA LEU A 37 -11.45 6.64 -5.89
C LEU A 37 -12.41 7.42 -4.99
N SER A 38 -12.09 8.66 -4.61
CA SER A 38 -12.84 9.42 -3.60
C SER A 38 -14.32 9.67 -3.91
N ASP A 39 -14.73 9.55 -5.18
CA ASP A 39 -16.10 9.71 -5.67
C ASP A 39 -16.72 8.41 -6.19
N VAL A 40 -16.09 7.26 -5.94
CA VAL A 40 -16.55 5.94 -6.40
C VAL A 40 -17.66 5.45 -5.46
N PRO A 41 -18.85 5.10 -5.99
CA PRO A 41 -19.90 4.48 -5.19
C PRO A 41 -19.48 3.12 -4.66
N ASP A 42 -19.88 2.79 -3.42
CA ASP A 42 -19.54 1.53 -2.76
C ASP A 42 -19.98 0.31 -3.59
N GLU A 43 -21.07 0.43 -4.38
CA GLU A 43 -21.60 -0.63 -5.23
C GLU A 43 -20.64 -1.05 -6.35
N LEU A 44 -19.68 -0.20 -6.73
CA LEU A 44 -18.66 -0.53 -7.73
C LEU A 44 -17.48 -1.30 -7.13
N LEU A 45 -17.30 -1.29 -5.81
CA LEU A 45 -16.13 -1.87 -5.15
C LEU A 45 -16.11 -3.40 -5.23
N ASP A 46 -17.28 -4.01 -5.24
CA ASP A 46 -17.45 -5.48 -5.28
C ASP A 46 -17.65 -6.02 -6.69
N GLN A 47 -17.87 -5.14 -7.68
CA GLN A 47 -18.07 -5.56 -9.06
C GLN A 47 -16.80 -6.18 -9.65
N ARG A 48 -17.02 -7.22 -10.44
CA ARG A 48 -15.97 -8.04 -11.07
C ARG A 48 -16.35 -8.31 -12.50
N GLU A 49 -15.37 -8.22 -13.38
CA GLU A 49 -15.48 -8.79 -14.73
C GLU A 49 -15.03 -10.26 -14.68
N GLY A 50 -15.97 -11.18 -14.90
CA GLY A 50 -15.69 -12.62 -14.92
C GLY A 50 -15.06 -13.13 -13.62
N LYS A 51 -13.84 -13.69 -13.72
CA LYS A 51 -13.08 -14.24 -12.59
C LYS A 51 -12.00 -13.28 -12.04
N GLY A 52 -12.02 -12.02 -12.46
CA GLY A 52 -11.07 -11.00 -12.02
C GLY A 52 -11.27 -10.55 -10.56
N HIS A 53 -10.33 -9.75 -10.07
CA HIS A 53 -10.42 -9.13 -8.74
C HIS A 53 -11.30 -7.88 -8.79
N SER A 54 -12.05 -7.64 -7.72
CA SER A 54 -12.80 -6.39 -7.56
C SER A 54 -11.89 -5.26 -7.06
N ILE A 55 -12.35 -4.01 -7.16
CA ILE A 55 -11.59 -2.86 -6.64
C ILE A 55 -11.36 -3.01 -5.13
N GLY A 56 -12.38 -3.40 -4.36
CA GLY A 56 -12.28 -3.63 -2.92
C GLY A 56 -11.25 -4.73 -2.57
N THR A 57 -11.23 -5.82 -3.34
CA THR A 57 -10.22 -6.89 -3.17
C THR A 57 -8.81 -6.37 -3.42
N LEU A 58 -8.60 -5.55 -4.45
CA LEU A 58 -7.27 -4.98 -4.73
C LEU A 58 -6.83 -3.97 -3.67
N LEU A 59 -7.75 -3.15 -3.13
CA LEU A 59 -7.43 -2.24 -2.02
C LEU A 59 -7.05 -2.98 -0.75
N TYR A 60 -7.76 -4.06 -0.44
CA TYR A 60 -7.41 -4.94 0.68
C TYR A 60 -6.03 -5.58 0.46
N HIS A 61 -5.77 -6.09 -0.75
CA HIS A 61 -4.51 -6.70 -1.12
C HIS A 61 -3.31 -5.74 -0.95
N ILE A 62 -3.44 -4.50 -1.45
CA ILE A 62 -2.40 -3.47 -1.28
C ILE A 62 -2.06 -3.29 0.20
N ALA A 63 -3.07 -3.20 1.07
CA ALA A 63 -2.84 -3.00 2.50
C ALA A 63 -2.19 -4.21 3.19
N ILE A 64 -2.62 -5.44 2.88
CA ILE A 64 -2.07 -6.63 3.53
C ILE A 64 -0.66 -6.95 3.04
N VAL A 65 -0.33 -6.64 1.77
CA VAL A 65 1.04 -6.77 1.25
C VAL A 65 1.95 -5.75 1.91
N GLU A 66 1.52 -4.48 2.04
CA GLU A 66 2.30 -3.47 2.75
C GLU A 66 2.57 -3.88 4.22
N ALA A 67 1.55 -4.39 4.92
CA ALA A 67 1.72 -4.90 6.28
C ALA A 67 2.63 -6.13 6.31
N GLY A 68 2.46 -7.09 5.40
CA GLY A 68 3.27 -8.30 5.27
C GLY A 68 4.75 -7.97 5.19
N TRP A 69 5.14 -7.23 4.14
CA TRP A 69 6.53 -6.81 3.91
C TRP A 69 7.12 -5.98 5.04
N PHE A 70 6.29 -5.14 5.68
CA PHE A 70 6.76 -4.34 6.80
C PHE A 70 7.07 -5.18 8.03
N TYR A 71 6.13 -6.05 8.43
CA TYR A 71 6.27 -6.81 9.65
C TYR A 71 7.22 -8.01 9.47
N GLY A 72 7.12 -8.76 8.38
CA GLY A 72 7.95 -9.93 8.12
C GLY A 72 9.39 -9.58 7.78
N GLU A 73 9.58 -8.62 6.88
CA GLU A 73 10.88 -8.40 6.24
C GLU A 73 11.61 -7.23 6.89
N VAL A 74 10.93 -6.12 7.21
CA VAL A 74 11.59 -4.97 7.86
C VAL A 74 11.72 -5.15 9.37
N LYS A 75 10.61 -5.46 10.07
CA LYS A 75 10.57 -5.63 11.53
C LYS A 75 11.00 -7.02 12.00
N GLN A 76 10.81 -8.05 11.17
CA GLN A 76 11.01 -9.46 11.53
C GLN A 76 10.18 -9.89 12.75
N THR A 77 8.91 -9.46 12.78
CA THR A 77 7.94 -9.78 13.84
C THR A 77 6.57 -10.13 13.27
N ASP A 78 5.72 -10.74 14.08
CA ASP A 78 4.29 -10.84 13.77
C ASP A 78 3.61 -9.46 13.71
N PHE A 79 2.41 -9.40 13.13
CA PHE A 79 1.58 -8.19 13.12
C PHE A 79 1.23 -7.74 14.53
N ASP A 80 1.35 -6.44 14.78
CA ASP A 80 0.82 -5.85 16.02
C ASP A 80 -0.70 -6.13 16.10
N PRO A 81 -1.28 -6.34 17.31
CA PRO A 81 -2.67 -6.74 17.46
C PRO A 81 -3.67 -5.84 16.73
N ASP A 82 -3.43 -4.53 16.72
CA ASP A 82 -4.30 -3.56 16.05
C ASP A 82 -4.23 -3.68 14.53
N ILE A 83 -3.04 -3.95 13.97
CA ILE A 83 -2.87 -4.22 12.54
C ILE A 83 -3.50 -5.55 12.15
N LYS A 84 -3.29 -6.60 12.96
CA LYS A 84 -3.89 -7.93 12.72
C LYS A 84 -5.42 -7.87 12.62
N ARG A 85 -6.08 -7.06 13.47
CA ARG A 85 -7.54 -6.90 13.44
C ARG A 85 -8.08 -6.27 12.17
N LEU A 86 -7.25 -5.58 11.38
CA LEU A 86 -7.66 -5.02 10.11
C LEU A 86 -7.84 -6.08 9.02
N PHE A 87 -7.29 -7.28 9.22
CA PHE A 87 -7.23 -8.35 8.23
C PHE A 87 -7.91 -9.63 8.73
N PRO A 88 -9.25 -9.67 8.80
CA PRO A 88 -9.99 -10.86 9.23
C PRO A 88 -9.91 -12.01 8.21
N GLU A 89 -9.71 -11.67 6.92
CA GLU A 89 -9.54 -12.64 5.84
C GLU A 89 -8.05 -12.81 5.53
N ASP A 90 -7.61 -14.06 5.33
CA ASP A 90 -6.27 -14.30 4.80
C ASP A 90 -6.16 -13.66 3.41
N GLY A 91 -5.02 -13.01 3.12
CA GLY A 91 -4.82 -12.34 1.82
C GLY A 91 -4.83 -13.31 0.63
N TRP A 92 -4.64 -14.59 0.90
CA TRP A 92 -4.56 -15.67 -0.08
C TRP A 92 -5.35 -16.89 0.39
N SER A 93 -6.13 -17.48 -0.52
CA SER A 93 -6.81 -18.76 -0.34
C SER A 93 -6.58 -19.61 -1.59
N ASP A 94 -6.09 -20.84 -1.42
CA ASP A 94 -5.79 -21.78 -2.52
C ASP A 94 -4.93 -21.18 -3.65
N GLY A 95 -3.92 -20.37 -3.29
CA GLY A 95 -3.01 -19.75 -4.25
C GLY A 95 -3.63 -18.62 -5.08
N LYS A 96 -4.80 -18.11 -4.68
CA LYS A 96 -5.47 -16.95 -5.29
C LYS A 96 -5.73 -15.87 -4.24
N LEU A 97 -5.82 -14.62 -4.69
CA LEU A 97 -6.26 -13.54 -3.83
C LEU A 97 -7.68 -13.80 -3.31
N THR A 98 -7.82 -13.76 -2.00
CA THR A 98 -9.11 -13.91 -1.32
C THR A 98 -10.03 -12.79 -1.76
N HIS A 99 -11.28 -13.14 -2.08
CA HIS A 99 -12.28 -12.11 -2.33
C HIS A 99 -12.62 -11.42 -1.02
N VAL A 100 -12.42 -10.11 -0.99
CA VAL A 100 -12.99 -9.24 0.03
C VAL A 100 -14.09 -8.41 -0.61
N GLY A 101 -15.27 -8.41 0.02
CA GLY A 101 -16.42 -7.64 -0.42
C GLY A 101 -17.41 -7.34 0.71
N GLY A 102 -18.38 -6.48 0.45
CA GLY A 102 -19.32 -5.96 1.44
C GLY A 102 -18.74 -4.86 2.34
N GLU A 103 -17.52 -4.40 2.06
CA GLU A 103 -16.87 -3.30 2.77
C GLU A 103 -17.07 -1.97 2.02
N ARG A 104 -17.27 -0.90 2.78
CA ARG A 104 -17.35 0.46 2.24
C ARG A 104 -15.97 0.99 1.87
N LEU A 105 -15.90 1.95 0.94
CA LEU A 105 -14.64 2.58 0.53
C LEU A 105 -13.87 3.14 1.73
N GLU A 106 -14.59 3.72 2.70
CA GLU A 106 -13.97 4.28 3.90
C GLU A 106 -13.28 3.22 4.75
N ALA A 107 -13.79 1.98 4.79
CA ALA A 107 -13.15 0.88 5.52
C ALA A 107 -11.82 0.48 4.85
N HIS A 108 -11.81 0.37 3.52
CA HIS A 108 -10.57 0.14 2.76
C HIS A 108 -9.55 1.26 2.96
N PHE A 109 -9.98 2.52 2.91
CA PHE A 109 -9.11 3.66 3.15
C PHE A 109 -8.60 3.72 4.59
N HIS A 110 -9.45 3.40 5.57
CA HIS A 110 -9.03 3.31 6.96
C HIS A 110 -7.89 2.30 7.11
N ARG A 111 -8.07 1.09 6.58
CA ARG A 111 -7.05 0.04 6.58
C ARG A 111 -5.73 0.48 5.94
N LEU A 112 -5.79 1.04 4.73
CA LEU A 112 -4.62 1.57 4.02
C LEU A 112 -3.88 2.65 4.84
N ASN A 113 -4.62 3.53 5.52
CA ASN A 113 -4.02 4.58 6.34
C ASN A 113 -3.39 4.02 7.64
N GLN A 114 -4.05 3.08 8.32
CA GLN A 114 -3.53 2.50 9.56
C GLN A 114 -2.18 1.80 9.33
N VAL A 115 -2.10 0.98 8.28
CA VAL A 115 -0.84 0.32 7.89
C VAL A 115 0.23 1.35 7.53
N ARG A 116 -0.11 2.35 6.71
CA ARG A 116 0.84 3.39 6.30
C ARG A 116 1.37 4.21 7.47
N ASN A 117 0.52 4.49 8.46
CA ASN A 117 0.91 5.26 9.64
C ASN A 117 1.95 4.51 10.48
N VAL A 118 1.71 3.24 10.81
CA VAL A 118 2.69 2.44 11.57
C VAL A 118 3.98 2.22 10.79
N PHE A 119 3.88 2.08 9.47
CA PHE A 119 5.02 2.00 8.56
C PHE A 119 5.87 3.27 8.68
N PHE A 120 5.26 4.44 8.46
CA PHE A 120 5.93 5.73 8.54
C PHE A 120 6.52 6.02 9.91
N ASP A 121 5.80 5.73 10.99
CA ASP A 121 6.33 5.95 12.34
C ASP A 121 7.61 5.15 12.62
N HIS A 122 7.76 3.95 12.06
CA HIS A 122 8.99 3.17 12.15
C HIS A 122 10.16 3.81 11.39
N PHE A 123 9.93 4.29 10.17
CA PHE A 123 10.99 4.90 9.36
C PHE A 123 11.43 6.30 9.83
N ARG A 124 10.68 6.97 10.72
CA ARG A 124 11.09 8.27 11.29
C ARG A 124 12.42 8.18 12.03
N THR A 125 12.68 7.07 12.71
CA THR A 125 13.87 6.88 13.53
C THR A 125 14.94 6.03 12.85
N MET A 126 14.69 5.57 11.61
CA MET A 126 15.62 4.71 10.88
C MET A 126 16.81 5.51 10.35
N THR A 127 18.02 4.97 10.52
CA THR A 127 19.25 5.55 9.97
C THR A 127 19.51 5.01 8.55
N VAL A 128 20.32 5.71 7.75
CA VAL A 128 20.75 5.20 6.43
C VAL A 128 21.50 3.88 6.54
N GLU A 129 22.24 3.67 7.63
CA GLU A 129 22.93 2.40 7.88
C GLU A 129 21.93 1.26 8.06
N ASP A 130 20.89 1.44 8.89
CA ASP A 130 19.88 0.42 9.09
C ASP A 130 18.99 0.20 7.86
N TRP A 131 18.69 1.27 7.13
CA TRP A 131 17.98 1.28 5.86
C TRP A 131 18.63 0.38 4.80
N ARG A 132 19.96 0.34 4.77
CA ARG A 132 20.76 -0.48 3.84
C ARG A 132 21.25 -1.79 4.44
N ARG A 133 20.99 -2.04 5.73
CA ARG A 133 21.39 -3.28 6.39
C ARG A 133 20.46 -4.41 5.97
N PRO A 134 20.97 -5.49 5.36
CA PRO A 134 20.15 -6.64 5.00
C PRO A 134 19.50 -7.28 6.22
N ARG A 135 18.28 -7.75 6.01
CA ARG A 135 17.52 -8.65 6.88
C ARG A 135 17.63 -10.03 6.24
N THR A 136 18.19 -10.98 6.97
CA THR A 136 18.37 -12.36 6.50
C THR A 136 17.17 -13.19 6.90
N LEU A 137 16.47 -13.72 5.91
CA LEU A 137 15.32 -14.61 6.05
C LEU A 137 15.71 -16.01 5.59
N GLU A 138 14.80 -16.98 5.69
CA GLU A 138 15.07 -18.38 5.35
C GLU A 138 15.55 -18.53 3.89
N ASP A 139 14.87 -17.84 2.95
CA ASP A 139 15.09 -18.03 1.51
C ASP A 139 15.94 -16.92 0.85
N TYR A 140 16.04 -15.73 1.47
CA TYR A 140 16.69 -14.57 0.84
C TYR A 140 17.11 -13.48 1.85
N ASP A 141 18.01 -12.60 1.41
CA ASP A 141 18.35 -11.35 2.08
C ASP A 141 17.58 -10.18 1.45
N VAL A 142 17.10 -9.24 2.27
CA VAL A 142 16.37 -8.06 1.80
C VAL A 142 16.69 -6.83 2.64
N THR A 143 16.84 -5.66 2.03
CA THR A 143 17.02 -4.39 2.75
C THR A 143 15.68 -3.66 2.90
N PRO A 144 15.47 -2.87 3.97
CA PRO A 144 14.34 -1.95 4.05
C PRO A 144 14.22 -1.03 2.82
N GLU A 145 15.35 -0.65 2.23
CA GLU A 145 15.42 0.09 0.97
C GLU A 145 14.71 -0.62 -0.18
N TRP A 146 15.03 -1.91 -0.39
CA TRP A 146 14.39 -2.71 -1.43
C TRP A 146 12.90 -2.89 -1.15
N VAL A 147 12.52 -3.10 0.12
CA VAL A 147 11.11 -3.24 0.51
C VAL A 147 10.30 -2.00 0.13
N VAL A 148 10.78 -0.80 0.45
CA VAL A 148 10.06 0.43 0.10
C VAL A 148 9.95 0.61 -1.41
N TYR A 149 11.02 0.34 -2.15
CA TYR A 149 10.97 0.32 -3.61
C TYR A 149 9.90 -0.63 -4.13
N HIS A 150 9.91 -1.88 -3.65
CA HIS A 150 8.96 -2.92 -4.06
C HIS A 150 7.52 -2.48 -3.79
N LEU A 151 7.24 -1.93 -2.61
CA LEU A 151 5.90 -1.47 -2.25
C LEU A 151 5.42 -0.28 -3.09
N ILE A 152 6.32 0.62 -3.51
CA ILE A 152 5.99 1.69 -4.45
C ILE A 152 5.59 1.12 -5.82
N GLU A 153 6.38 0.16 -6.33
CA GLU A 153 6.11 -0.50 -7.61
C GLU A 153 4.80 -1.29 -7.56
N HIS A 154 4.63 -2.12 -6.52
CA HIS A 154 3.47 -2.98 -6.31
C HIS A 154 2.16 -2.18 -6.21
N GLU A 155 2.15 -1.12 -5.40
CA GLU A 155 0.96 -0.28 -5.29
C GLU A 155 0.68 0.47 -6.61
N ALA A 156 1.71 0.96 -7.31
CA ALA A 156 1.53 1.62 -8.59
C ALA A 156 0.99 0.66 -9.67
N HIS A 157 1.43 -0.59 -9.65
CA HIS A 157 0.93 -1.67 -10.50
C HIS A 157 -0.56 -1.91 -10.27
N HIS A 158 -0.97 -2.18 -9.02
CA HIS A 158 -2.38 -2.44 -8.71
C HIS A 158 -3.25 -1.19 -8.84
N ARG A 159 -2.73 0.02 -8.60
CA ARG A 159 -3.42 1.27 -8.94
C ARG A 159 -3.77 1.32 -10.43
N GLY A 160 -2.85 0.91 -11.31
CA GLY A 160 -3.11 0.81 -12.75
C GLY A 160 -4.27 -0.15 -13.06
N GLN A 161 -4.27 -1.33 -12.42
CA GLN A 161 -5.35 -2.31 -12.54
C GLN A 161 -6.69 -1.75 -12.05
N ILE A 162 -6.71 -1.12 -10.86
CA ILE A 162 -7.91 -0.49 -10.29
C ILE A 162 -8.46 0.59 -11.23
N PHE A 163 -7.60 1.44 -11.79
CA PHE A 163 -8.05 2.50 -12.69
C PHE A 163 -8.61 1.95 -14.00
N SER A 164 -8.04 0.86 -14.50
CA SER A 164 -8.59 0.16 -15.67
C SER A 164 -9.97 -0.42 -15.36
N LEU A 165 -10.12 -1.14 -14.26
CA LEU A 165 -11.40 -1.71 -13.82
C LEU A 165 -12.45 -0.62 -13.64
N LEU A 166 -12.13 0.46 -12.92
CA LEU A 166 -13.05 1.57 -12.70
C LEU A 166 -13.53 2.19 -14.00
N LYS A 167 -12.64 2.31 -15.00
CA LYS A 167 -13.00 2.84 -16.32
C LYS A 167 -14.00 1.93 -17.02
N GLU A 168 -13.84 0.61 -16.96
CA GLU A 168 -14.77 -0.33 -17.57
C GLU A 168 -16.13 -0.35 -16.86
N LEU A 169 -16.14 -0.34 -15.53
CA LEU A 169 -17.37 -0.33 -14.72
C LEU A 169 -18.19 0.96 -14.85
N ARG A 170 -17.59 2.07 -15.29
CA ARG A 170 -18.27 3.36 -15.52
C ARG A 170 -18.78 3.54 -16.96
N LYS A 171 -18.61 2.56 -17.83
CA LYS A 171 -19.18 2.56 -19.19
C LYS A 171 -20.65 2.18 -19.17
#